data_AF-A0A645ITV6-F1
#
_entry.id   AF-A0A645ITV6-F1
#
_cell.length_a   1.000
_cell.length_b   1.000
_cell.length_c   1.000
_cell.angle_alpha   90.00
_cell.angle_beta   90.00
_cell.angle_gamma   90.00
#
_symmetry.space_group_name_H-M   'P 1'
#
loop_
_entity.id
_entity.type
_entity.pdbx_description
1 polymer ?
#
loop_
_entity_poly.entity_id
_entity_poly.type
_entity_poly.pdbx_seq_one_letter_code
_entity_poly.pdbx_strand_id
1 'polypeptide(L)'
;MVAFRNALVLGQLSESNAGVGLTSSTVHTMKGLEKDIVFLIGMCEGVFPDYRAKSAKELDEERNSAFVAVTRAKRWLYITYPKQRMMPWGDLKFQQQSRFLRDINNG
;
A
#
# COMPACT_ATOMS: atom_id res chain seq x y z
N MET A 1 12.78 -10.50 -21.18
CA MET A 1 11.61 -11.25 -20.65
C MET A 1 11.21 -10.84 -19.22
N VAL A 2 12.13 -10.33 -18.37
CA VAL A 2 11.81 -9.89 -17.00
C VAL A 2 11.01 -8.57 -16.94
N ALA A 3 11.30 -7.63 -17.85
CA ALA A 3 10.58 -6.34 -17.93
C ALA A 3 9.07 -6.49 -18.20
N PHE A 4 8.68 -7.51 -18.99
CA PHE A 4 7.28 -7.79 -19.33
C PHE A 4 6.46 -8.29 -18.13
N ARG A 5 7.07 -9.13 -17.28
CA ARG A 5 6.43 -9.60 -16.03
C ARG A 5 6.25 -8.48 -15.02
N ASN A 6 7.22 -7.57 -14.93
CA ASN A 6 7.12 -6.42 -14.03
C ASN A 6 6.02 -5.46 -14.48
N ALA A 7 5.88 -5.21 -15.79
CA ALA A 7 4.80 -4.37 -16.32
C ALA A 7 3.39 -4.93 -16.06
N LEU A 8 3.24 -6.26 -16.06
CA LEU A 8 1.97 -6.94 -15.74
C LEU A 8 1.58 -6.79 -14.26
N VAL A 9 2.55 -6.94 -13.34
CA VAL A 9 2.34 -6.77 -11.89
C VAL A 9 2.07 -5.31 -11.53
N LEU A 10 2.64 -4.37 -12.28
CA LEU A 10 2.48 -2.92 -12.10
C LEU A 10 1.24 -2.34 -12.77
N GLY A 11 0.45 -3.15 -13.50
CA GLY A 11 -0.77 -2.71 -14.19
C GLY A 11 -0.52 -1.77 -15.37
N GLN A 12 0.71 -1.67 -15.88
CA GLN A 12 1.10 -0.70 -16.92
C GLN A 12 0.79 -1.13 -18.36
N LEU A 13 0.24 -2.34 -18.57
CA LEU A 13 -0.21 -2.83 -19.88
C LEU A 13 -1.73 -2.80 -20.06
N SER A 14 -2.48 -2.09 -19.21
CA SER A 14 -3.81 -1.68 -19.65
C SER A 14 -3.62 -0.55 -20.66
N GLU A 15 -3.46 -0.90 -21.95
CA GLU A 15 -4.12 -0.13 -22.99
C GLU A 15 -5.53 0.17 -22.47
N SER A 16 -5.96 1.41 -22.68
CA SER A 16 -7.25 1.96 -22.31
C SER A 16 -8.39 1.06 -22.76
N ASN A 17 -8.65 0.00 -22.00
CA ASN A 17 -9.88 -0.71 -22.03
C ASN A 17 -10.81 0.18 -21.23
N ALA A 18 -11.64 0.94 -21.93
CA ALA A 18 -12.85 1.54 -21.40
C ALA A 18 -13.85 0.43 -21.00
N GLY A 19 -13.35 -0.53 -20.22
CA GLY A 19 -14.00 -1.75 -19.79
C GLY A 19 -13.95 -1.78 -18.27
N VAL A 20 -15.12 -1.95 -17.68
CA VAL A 20 -15.36 -2.02 -16.23
C VAL A 20 -14.37 -3.00 -15.58
N GLY A 21 -13.42 -2.49 -14.79
CA GLY A 21 -12.40 -3.30 -14.11
C GLY A 21 -11.78 -2.58 -12.92
N LEU A 22 -11.38 -3.35 -11.89
CA LEU A 22 -10.72 -2.82 -10.69
C LEU A 22 -9.19 -2.79 -10.90
N THR A 23 -8.58 -1.62 -10.79
CA THR A 23 -7.11 -1.47 -10.85
C THR A 23 -6.49 -1.74 -9.47
N SER A 24 -5.66 -2.77 -9.36
CA SER A 24 -4.83 -3.03 -8.17
C SER A 24 -3.40 -2.55 -8.45
N SER A 25 -2.83 -1.74 -7.55
CA SER A 25 -1.47 -1.25 -7.67
C SER A 25 -0.81 -1.16 -6.29
N THR A 26 0.52 -1.18 -6.24
CA THR A 26 1.25 -0.96 -4.98
C THR A 26 1.40 0.52 -4.70
N VAL A 27 1.52 0.89 -3.42
CA VAL A 27 1.68 2.29 -2.98
C VAL A 27 2.77 3.03 -3.75
N HIS A 28 3.92 2.36 -3.97
CA HIS A 28 5.07 2.97 -4.66
C HIS A 28 4.81 3.28 -6.14
N THR A 29 3.89 2.55 -6.79
CA THR A 29 3.55 2.74 -8.22
C THR A 29 2.48 3.81 -8.43
N MET A 30 1.75 4.22 -7.38
CA MET A 30 0.71 5.26 -7.48
C MET A 30 1.25 6.69 -7.53
N LYS A 31 2.58 6.88 -7.53
CA LYS A 31 3.19 8.21 -7.55
C LYS A 31 2.83 8.95 -8.85
N GLY A 32 1.98 9.98 -8.73
CA GLY A 32 1.53 10.81 -9.85
C GLY A 32 0.16 10.44 -10.43
N LEU A 33 -0.50 9.40 -9.91
CA LEU A 33 -1.84 8.99 -10.32
C LEU A 33 -2.81 9.19 -9.16
N GLU A 34 -3.83 10.02 -9.37
CA GLU A 34 -4.90 10.24 -8.39
C GLU A 34 -6.14 9.44 -8.79
N LYS A 35 -6.89 8.96 -7.79
CA LYS A 35 -8.13 8.18 -7.98
C LYS A 35 -9.21 8.70 -7.05
N ASP A 36 -10.47 8.59 -7.47
CA ASP A 36 -11.63 9.01 -6.64
C ASP A 36 -11.73 8.19 -5.36
N ILE A 37 -11.47 6.89 -5.46
CA ILE A 37 -11.53 5.93 -4.35
C ILE A 37 -10.20 5.16 -4.30
N VAL A 38 -9.57 5.12 -3.13
CA VAL A 38 -8.33 4.37 -2.88
C VAL A 38 -8.53 3.40 -1.72
N PHE A 39 -8.06 2.16 -1.90
CA PHE A 39 -8.01 1.15 -0.85
C PHE A 39 -6.55 0.91 -0.45
N LEU A 40 -6.18 1.37 0.74
CA LEU A 40 -4.88 1.11 1.34
C LEU A 40 -5.00 -0.13 2.22
N ILE A 41 -4.52 -1.26 1.70
CA ILE A 41 -4.59 -2.56 2.38
C ILE A 41 -3.25 -2.90 3.04
N GLY A 42 -3.31 -3.58 4.20
CA GLY A 42 -2.11 -4.12 4.85
C GLY A 42 -1.32 -3.13 5.71
N MET A 43 -1.98 -2.09 6.23
CA MET A 43 -1.36 -1.10 7.14
C MET A 43 -1.12 -1.67 8.55
N CYS A 44 -0.21 -2.64 8.63
CA CYS A 44 0.18 -3.32 9.86
C CYS A 44 1.70 -3.27 10.07
N GLU A 45 2.12 -3.31 11.33
CA GLU A 45 3.54 -3.29 11.71
C GLU A 45 4.31 -4.45 11.06
N GLY A 46 5.49 -4.13 10.50
CA GLY A 46 6.34 -5.08 9.80
C GLY A 46 5.97 -5.31 8.33
N VAL A 47 4.81 -4.84 7.88
CA VAL A 47 4.47 -4.69 6.45
C VAL A 47 4.60 -3.23 6.05
N PHE A 48 4.06 -2.32 6.88
CA PHE A 48 4.11 -0.90 6.63
C PHE A 48 4.11 -0.14 7.97
N PRO A 49 5.27 0.34 8.47
CA PRO A 49 6.59 0.30 7.82
C PRO A 49 7.12 -1.13 7.63
N ASP A 50 7.88 -1.35 6.54
CA ASP A 50 8.58 -2.62 6.31
C ASP A 50 9.49 -2.92 7.51
N TYR A 51 9.47 -4.16 8.00
CA TYR A 51 10.33 -4.63 9.09
C TYR A 51 11.83 -4.43 8.83
N ARG A 52 12.22 -4.23 7.56
CA ARG A 52 13.59 -3.93 7.12
C ARG A 52 13.99 -2.48 7.35
N ALA A 53 13.04 -1.54 7.41
CA ALA A 53 13.30 -0.14 7.69
C ALA A 53 13.63 0.03 9.18
N LYS A 54 14.93 0.10 9.50
CA LYS A 54 15.42 0.16 10.89
C LYS A 54 16.04 1.50 11.24
N SER A 55 16.54 2.23 10.24
CA SER A 55 17.06 3.57 10.45
C SER A 55 15.93 4.61 10.48
N ALA A 56 16.16 5.73 11.18
CA ALA A 56 15.20 6.84 11.21
C ALA A 56 14.90 7.35 9.78
N LYS A 57 15.91 7.39 8.92
CA LYS A 57 15.76 7.84 7.53
C LYS A 57 14.86 6.93 6.70
N GLU A 58 15.06 5.61 6.76
CA GLU A 58 14.21 4.65 6.05
C GLU A 58 12.76 4.70 6.57
N LEU A 59 12.58 4.87 7.88
CA LEU A 59 11.25 5.02 8.47
C LEU A 59 10.55 6.30 8.01
N ASP A 60 11.28 7.41 7.87
CA ASP A 60 10.73 8.66 7.33
C ASP A 60 10.38 8.54 5.84
N GLU A 61 11.15 7.77 5.05
CA GLU A 61 10.85 7.48 3.64
C GLU A 61 9.57 6.63 3.50
N GLU A 62 9.41 5.62 4.35
CA GLU A 62 8.17 4.82 4.44
C GLU A 62 6.99 5.68 4.90
N ARG A 63 7.19 6.55 5.90
CA ARG A 63 6.16 7.51 6.36
C ARG A 63 5.72 8.44 5.24
N ASN A 64 6.66 8.97 4.47
CA ASN A 64 6.35 9.82 3.33
C ASN A 64 5.57 9.03 2.26
N SER A 65 5.95 7.77 2.01
CA SER A 65 5.22 6.89 1.10
C SER A 65 3.77 6.68 1.56
N ALA A 66 3.53 6.53 2.88
CA ALA A 66 2.20 6.46 3.49
C ALA A 66 1.38 7.71 3.18
N PHE A 67 1.96 8.87 3.47
CA PHE A 67 1.31 10.16 3.30
C PHE A 67 0.95 10.41 1.84
N VAL A 68 1.86 10.08 0.93
CA VAL A 68 1.60 10.15 -0.52
C VAL A 68 0.46 9.23 -0.91
N ALA A 69 0.39 8.00 -0.38
CA ALA A 69 -0.70 7.06 -0.68
C ALA A 69 -2.07 7.61 -0.24
N VAL A 70 -2.13 8.14 0.98
CA VAL A 70 -3.33 8.73 1.58
C VAL A 70 -3.81 9.91 0.75
N THR A 71 -2.90 10.80 0.35
CA THR A 71 -3.21 12.00 -0.44
C THR A 71 -3.55 11.72 -1.91
N ARG A 72 -3.40 10.48 -2.41
CA ARG A 72 -3.87 10.10 -3.77
C ARG A 72 -5.38 9.90 -3.86
N ALA A 73 -6.08 9.78 -2.73
CA ALA A 73 -7.53 9.67 -2.69
C ALA A 73 -8.19 11.05 -2.80
N LYS A 74 -9.05 11.25 -3.81
CA LYS A 74 -9.79 12.52 -3.98
C LYS A 74 -11.06 12.59 -3.15
N ARG A 75 -11.79 11.46 -3.03
CA ARG A 75 -13.11 11.43 -2.39
C ARG A 75 -13.15 10.48 -1.21
N TRP A 76 -12.71 9.24 -1.41
CA TRP A 76 -12.79 8.19 -0.40
C TRP A 76 -11.48 7.44 -0.25
N LEU A 77 -11.04 7.29 1.00
CA LEU A 77 -9.90 6.47 1.37
C LEU A 77 -10.36 5.40 2.35
N TYR A 78 -10.11 4.14 2.01
CA TYR A 78 -10.34 3.01 2.89
C TYR A 78 -9.00 2.45 3.33
N ILE A 79 -8.75 2.42 4.63
CA ILE A 79 -7.54 1.84 5.20
C ILE A 79 -7.88 0.57 5.96
N THR A 80 -7.16 -0.51 5.69
CA THR A 80 -7.40 -1.80 6.35
C THR A 80 -6.09 -2.44 6.82
N TYR A 81 -6.20 -3.20 7.90
CA TYR A 81 -5.12 -4.06 8.39
C TYR A 81 -5.71 -5.40 8.86
N PRO A 82 -5.03 -6.53 8.62
CA PRO A 82 -5.50 -7.82 9.10
C PRO A 82 -5.32 -7.92 10.62
N LYS A 83 -6.29 -8.47 11.36
CA LYS A 83 -6.10 -8.77 12.80
C LYS A 83 -5.15 -9.96 13.02
N GLN A 84 -5.20 -10.93 12.11
CA GLN A 84 -4.36 -12.12 12.12
C GLN A 84 -3.85 -12.39 10.71
N ARG A 85 -2.60 -12.83 10.60
CA ARG A 85 -1.96 -13.21 9.34
C ARG A 85 -1.40 -14.61 9.46
N MET A 86 -1.71 -15.45 8.47
CA MET A 86 -1.08 -16.75 8.32
C MET A 86 0.32 -16.57 7.72
N MET A 87 1.33 -17.08 8.41
CA MET A 87 2.72 -17.05 7.97
C MET A 87 2.97 -18.16 6.93
N PRO A 88 4.00 -18.04 6.08
CA PRO A 88 4.31 -19.07 5.07
C PRO A 88 4.55 -20.47 5.65
N TRP A 89 4.93 -20.56 6.92
CA TRP A 89 5.16 -21.80 7.66
C TRP A 89 3.92 -22.30 8.45
N GLY A 90 2.74 -21.72 8.22
CA GLY A 90 1.46 -22.22 8.77
C GLY A 90 1.00 -21.57 10.08
N ASP A 91 1.85 -20.81 10.77
CA ASP A 91 1.45 -20.15 12.02
C ASP A 91 0.51 -18.97 11.79
N LEU A 92 -0.50 -18.81 12.66
CA LEU A 92 -1.31 -17.60 12.75
C LEU A 92 -0.67 -16.61 13.73
N LYS A 93 -0.29 -15.44 13.23
CA LYS A 93 0.23 -14.34 14.05
C LYS A 93 -0.73 -13.17 14.10
N PHE A 94 -1.00 -12.69 15.30
CA PHE A 94 -1.68 -11.40 15.49
C PHE A 94 -0.82 -10.28 14.91
N GLN A 95 -1.46 -9.38 14.18
CA GLN A 95 -0.80 -8.21 13.62
C GLN A 95 -1.22 -6.97 14.40
N GLN A 96 -0.28 -6.05 14.56
CA GLN A 96 -0.56 -4.74 15.14
C GLN A 96 -0.84 -3.74 14.03
N GLN A 97 -1.73 -2.80 14.31
CA GLN A 97 -1.99 -1.67 13.43
C GLN A 97 -0.71 -0.86 13.21
N SER A 98 -0.48 -0.40 11.97
CA SER A 98 0.66 0.45 11.64
C SER A 98 0.71 1.70 12.52
N ARG A 99 1.90 2.04 13.03
CA ARG A 99 2.16 3.29 13.75
C ARG A 99 1.77 4.53 12.95
N PHE A 100 1.86 4.49 11.62
CA PHE A 100 1.53 5.64 10.76
C PHE A 100 0.03 5.94 10.73
N LEU A 101 -0.83 5.00 11.13
CA LEU A 101 -2.26 5.26 11.18
C LEU A 101 -2.67 6.24 12.28
N ARG A 102 -1.87 6.34 13.35
CA ARG A 102 -2.11 7.35 14.39
C ARG A 102 -1.90 8.76 13.86
N ASP A 103 -0.86 8.94 13.05
CA ASP A 103 -0.53 10.24 12.45
C ASP A 103 -1.61 10.66 11.44
N ILE A 104 -2.16 9.71 10.66
CA ILE A 104 -3.21 9.98 9.68
C ILE A 104 -4.54 10.35 10.34
N ASN A 105 -4.88 9.72 11.48
CA ASN A 105 -6.17 9.95 12.14
C ASN A 105 -6.24 11.25 12.98
N ASN A 106 -5.10 11.92 13.16
CA ASN A 106 -5.00 13.17 13.93
C ASN A 106 -5.01 14.43 13.05
N GLY A 107 -5.18 14.30 11.74
CA GLY A 107 -5.35 15.41 10.79
C GLY A 107 -6.79 15.53 10.32
#